data_AF-A0A9Q1CHB6-F1
#
_entry.id   AF-A0A9Q1CHB6-F1
#
_cell.length_a   1.000
_cell.length_b   1.000
_cell.length_c   1.000
_cell.angle_alpha   90.00
_cell.angle_beta   90.00
_cell.angle_gamma   90.00
#
_symmetry.space_group_name_H-M   'P 1'
#
loop_
_entity.id
_entity.type
_entity.pdbx_description
1 polymer ?
#
loop_
_entity_poly.entity_id
_entity_poly.type
_entity_poly.pdbx_seq_one_letter_code
_entity_poly.pdbx_strand_id
1 'polypeptide(L)'
;MCLLLILGGAIEVNPGPGFYCGVCSKLVKKRDKAVECDGCVKWVHTRCASIDNAEYTLLQLSNPDDKWYCPNCSSPCGICAQMVLGTDPAIE
;
A
#
# COMPACT_ATOMS: atom_id res chain seq x y z
N MET A 1 40.93 38.22 -4.16
CA MET A 1 39.48 38.51 -4.12
C MET A 1 38.96 38.30 -5.53
N CYS A 2 38.00 37.47 -5.87
CA CYS A 2 36.76 36.96 -5.27
C CYS A 2 36.42 35.68 -6.06
N LEU A 3 35.67 34.69 -5.62
CA LEU A 3 34.82 34.47 -4.46
C LEU A 3 34.71 32.95 -4.41
N LEU A 4 34.85 32.39 -3.20
CA LEU A 4 34.52 30.99 -2.91
C LEU A 4 33.16 30.66 -3.52
N LEU A 5 33.12 29.79 -4.54
CA LEU A 5 31.88 29.15 -4.98
C LEU A 5 31.48 28.14 -3.91
N ILE A 6 30.87 28.70 -2.85
CA ILE A 6 29.83 28.18 -1.97
C ILE A 6 29.48 26.71 -2.31
N LEU A 7 29.94 25.75 -1.49
CA LEU A 7 29.12 25.13 -0.44
C LEU A 7 27.70 24.71 -0.91
N GLY A 8 27.60 24.08 -2.07
CA GLY A 8 26.35 23.45 -2.56
C GLY A 8 26.03 22.14 -1.85
N GLY A 9 25.99 22.14 -0.52
CA GLY A 9 25.73 20.96 0.33
C GLY A 9 24.26 20.57 0.47
N ALA A 10 23.36 21.08 -0.38
CA ALA A 10 21.92 20.84 -0.27
C ALA A 10 21.24 20.67 -1.65
N ILE A 11 21.88 19.95 -2.56
CA ILE A 11 21.13 19.33 -3.66
C ILE A 11 20.48 18.10 -3.05
N GLU A 12 19.26 18.23 -2.50
CA GLU A 12 18.44 17.05 -2.26
C GLU A 12 18.22 16.39 -3.62
N VAL A 13 18.68 15.14 -3.74
CA VAL A 13 18.40 14.32 -4.92
C VAL A 13 16.88 14.26 -5.04
N ASN A 14 16.32 14.78 -6.13
CA ASN A 14 14.89 14.64 -6.42
C ASN A 14 14.56 13.13 -6.30
N PRO A 15 13.82 12.70 -5.27
CA PRO A 15 13.68 11.28 -4.95
C PRO A 15 12.87 10.51 -5.99
N GLY A 16 12.39 11.21 -7.04
CA GLY A 16 11.47 10.68 -8.02
C GLY A 16 10.10 10.41 -7.39
N PRO A 17 9.12 9.97 -8.20
CA PRO A 17 7.86 9.49 -7.68
C PRO A 17 8.10 8.28 -6.76
N GLY A 18 7.90 8.47 -5.47
CA GLY A 18 7.96 7.40 -4.47
C GLY A 18 6.63 6.65 -4.36
N PHE A 19 6.68 5.34 -4.09
CA PHE A 19 5.49 4.58 -3.71
C PHE A 19 5.18 4.79 -2.24
N TYR A 20 3.99 5.30 -1.93
CA TYR A 20 3.56 5.56 -0.55
C TYR A 20 2.61 4.48 -0.06
N CYS A 21 2.79 4.07 1.19
CA CYS A 21 1.96 3.07 1.83
C CYS A 21 0.51 3.55 1.89
N GLY A 22 -0.42 2.78 1.32
CA GLY A 22 -1.84 3.14 1.29
C GLY A 22 -2.52 3.23 2.66
N VAL A 23 -1.87 2.73 3.73
CA VAL A 23 -2.38 2.75 5.11
C VAL A 23 -1.72 3.84 5.95
N CYS A 24 -0.39 3.89 6.00
CA CYS A 24 0.32 4.84 6.88
C CYS A 24 0.85 6.10 6.17
N SER A 25 0.68 6.20 4.84
CA SER A 25 1.17 7.30 4.00
C SER A 25 2.68 7.55 4.06
N LYS A 26 3.47 6.61 4.62
CA LYS A 26 4.93 6.67 4.62
C LYS A 26 5.49 6.01 3.36
N LEU A 27 6.64 6.49 2.89
CA LEU A 27 7.36 5.91 1.75
C LEU A 27 7.62 4.41 1.95
N VAL A 28 7.31 3.62 0.93
CA VAL A 28 7.69 2.21 0.80
C VAL A 28 9.05 2.16 0.13
N LYS A 29 10.07 1.79 0.90
CA LYS A 29 11.44 1.67 0.41
C LYS A 29 11.62 0.32 -0.27
N LYS A 30 12.58 0.21 -1.20
CA LYS A 30 12.93 -1.05 -1.88
C LYS A 30 13.24 -2.22 -0.93
N ARG A 31 13.70 -1.93 0.29
CA ARG A 31 14.02 -2.93 1.33
C ARG A 31 12.86 -3.27 2.26
N ASP A 32 11.75 -2.55 2.15
CA ASP A 32 10.58 -2.82 2.98
C ASP A 32 9.81 -4.02 2.39
N LYS A 33 9.24 -4.85 3.26
CA LYS A 33 8.23 -5.84 2.84
C LYS A 33 6.92 -5.10 2.61
N ALA A 34 6.39 -5.21 1.39
CA ALA A 34 5.13 -4.60 1.01
C ALA A 34 4.45 -5.42 -0.08
N VAL A 35 3.13 -5.30 -0.17
CA VAL A 35 2.29 -5.96 -1.17
C VAL A 35 1.46 -4.88 -1.86
N GLU A 36 1.28 -4.99 -3.18
CA GLU A 36 0.40 -4.11 -3.95
C GLU A 36 -1.04 -4.63 -3.87
N CYS A 37 -1.99 -3.73 -3.58
CA CYS A 37 -3.41 -4.09 -3.53
C CYS A 37 -4.01 -4.17 -4.93
N ASP A 38 -4.67 -5.27 -5.28
CA ASP A 38 -5.38 -5.43 -6.56
C ASP A 38 -6.57 -4.46 -6.72
N GLY A 39 -7.12 -3.95 -5.62
CA GLY A 39 -8.27 -3.03 -5.64
C GLY A 39 -7.90 -1.56 -5.85
N CYS A 40 -6.93 -1.04 -5.08
CA CYS A 40 -6.57 0.38 -5.10
C CYS A 40 -5.19 0.68 -5.68
N VAL A 41 -4.43 -0.35 -6.10
CA VAL A 41 -3.11 -0.24 -6.73
C VAL A 41 -2.09 0.51 -5.87
N LYS A 42 -2.32 0.53 -4.55
CA LYS A 42 -1.38 1.10 -3.58
C LYS A 42 -0.55 -0.02 -2.96
N TRP A 43 0.75 0.24 -2.84
CA TRP A 43 1.63 -0.57 -2.01
C TRP A 43 1.27 -0.41 -0.53
N VAL A 44 1.35 -1.47 0.23
CA VAL A 44 1.09 -1.48 1.68
C VAL A 44 2.18 -2.26 2.38
N HIS A 45 2.84 -1.63 3.35
CA HIS A 45 3.79 -2.32 4.22
C HIS A 45 3.11 -3.51 4.90
N THR A 46 3.75 -4.68 4.95
CA THR A 46 3.16 -5.87 5.58
C THR A 46 2.73 -5.60 7.02
N ARG A 47 3.55 -4.89 7.81
CA ARG A 47 3.21 -4.45 9.18
C ARG A 47 1.95 -3.57 9.27
N CYS A 48 1.63 -2.82 8.22
CA CYS A 48 0.43 -1.97 8.17
C CYS A 48 -0.81 -2.75 7.75
N ALA A 49 -0.63 -3.94 7.18
CA ALA A 49 -1.68 -4.90 6.87
C ALA A 49 -1.75 -6.05 7.88
N SER A 50 -0.97 -5.99 8.97
CA SER A 50 -0.83 -7.08 9.95
C SER A 50 -0.41 -8.43 9.35
N ILE A 51 0.33 -8.40 8.22
CA ILE A 51 0.87 -9.59 7.57
C ILE A 51 2.19 -9.96 8.21
N ASP A 52 2.28 -11.19 8.71
CA ASP A 52 3.53 -11.70 9.29
C ASP A 52 4.51 -12.22 8.21
N ASN A 53 5.67 -12.74 8.65
CA ASN A 53 6.68 -13.22 7.72
C ASN A 53 6.25 -14.49 6.97
N ALA A 54 5.50 -15.38 7.61
CA ALA A 54 5.07 -16.64 7.02
C ALA A 54 3.99 -16.39 5.98
N GLU A 55 2.98 -15.58 6.33
CA GLU A 55 1.94 -15.12 5.41
C GLU A 55 2.53 -14.37 4.21
N TYR A 56 3.50 -13.48 4.44
CA TYR A 56 4.19 -12.81 3.34
C TYR A 56 4.92 -13.80 2.41
N THR A 57 5.57 -14.82 2.96
CA THR A 57 6.20 -15.87 2.14
C THR A 57 5.17 -16.66 1.35
N LEU A 58 4.01 -16.97 1.92
CA LEU A 58 2.91 -17.64 1.19
C LEU A 58 2.38 -16.77 0.04
N LEU A 59 2.22 -15.46 0.26
CA LEU A 59 1.83 -14.51 -0.78
C LEU A 59 2.87 -14.41 -1.91
N GLN A 60 4.15 -14.60 -1.61
CA GLN A 60 5.19 -14.64 -2.66
C GLN A 60 5.18 -15.92 -3.49
N LEU A 61 4.58 -16.99 -2.97
CA LEU A 61 4.45 -18.30 -3.62
C LEU A 61 3.06 -18.51 -4.24
N SER A 62 2.14 -17.56 -4.07
CA SER A 62 0.78 -17.66 -4.58
C SER A 62 0.75 -17.56 -6.11
N ASN A 63 -0.36 -17.98 -6.70
CA ASN A 63 -0.55 -17.81 -8.14
C ASN A 63 -0.63 -16.31 -8.46
N PRO A 64 -0.01 -15.80 -9.53
CA PRO A 64 -0.19 -14.41 -9.98
C PRO A 64 -1.66 -13.98 -10.20
N ASP A 65 -2.56 -14.94 -10.44
CA ASP A 65 -4.00 -14.68 -10.56
C ASP A 65 -4.70 -14.50 -9.21
N ASP A 66 -4.09 -14.94 -8.11
CA ASP A 66 -4.64 -14.79 -6.76
C ASP A 66 -4.65 -13.31 -6.36
N LYS A 67 -5.82 -12.85 -5.87
CA LYS A 67 -6.03 -11.45 -5.52
C LYS A 67 -5.79 -11.17 -4.06
N TRP A 68 -5.09 -10.07 -3.80
CA TRP A 68 -4.89 -9.56 -2.45
C TRP A 68 -5.44 -8.15 -2.31
N TYR A 69 -6.23 -7.94 -1.25
CA TYR A 69 -6.85 -6.66 -0.93
C TYR A 69 -6.33 -6.12 0.40
N CYS A 70 -5.92 -4.85 0.40
CA CYS A 70 -5.44 -4.20 1.61
C CYS A 70 -6.57 -3.91 2.61
N PRO A 71 -6.25 -3.62 3.89
CA PRO A 71 -7.28 -3.34 4.90
C PRO A 71 -8.28 -2.26 4.50
N ASN A 72 -7.86 -1.23 3.76
CA ASN A 72 -8.76 -0.17 3.30
C ASN A 72 -9.75 -0.63 2.23
N CYS A 73 -9.41 -1.64 1.43
CA CYS A 73 -10.28 -2.23 0.40
C CYS A 73 -11.12 -3.39 0.96
N SER A 74 -10.57 -4.14 1.91
CA SER A 74 -11.23 -5.25 2.60
C SER A 74 -12.16 -4.81 3.72
N SER A 75 -12.04 -3.55 4.18
CA SER A 75 -13.00 -2.96 5.11
C SER A 75 -14.37 -2.91 4.42
N PRO A 76 -15.45 -3.41 5.05
CA PRO A 76 -16.79 -3.19 4.52
C PRO A 76 -16.99 -1.68 4.43
N CYS A 77 -17.15 -1.15 3.21
CA CYS A 77 -17.32 0.29 3.10
C CYS A 77 -18.59 0.70 3.85
N GLY A 78 -18.54 1.82 4.58
CA GLY A 78 -19.67 2.30 5.39
C GLY A 78 -20.94 2.59 4.59
N ILE A 79 -20.87 2.56 3.26
CA ILE A 79 -21.99 2.72 2.32
C ILE A 79 -22.45 1.37 1.74
N CYS A 80 -21.65 0.30 1.83
CA CYS A 80 -21.88 -1.00 1.18
C CYS A 80 -21.86 -2.22 2.13
N ALA A 81 -21.84 -2.02 3.45
CA ALA A 81 -22.02 -3.11 4.43
C ALA A 81 -23.32 -3.93 4.22
N GLN A 82 -24.24 -3.45 3.38
CA GLN A 82 -25.47 -4.17 3.01
C GLN A 82 -25.28 -5.25 1.93
N MET A 83 -24.10 -5.42 1.32
CA MET A 83 -23.93 -6.45 0.27
C MET A 83 -23.23 -7.75 0.74
N VAL A 84 -22.76 -7.84 1.99
CA VAL A 84 -22.11 -9.07 2.50
C VAL A 84 -23.06 -9.95 3.34
N LEU A 85 -24.21 -9.41 3.77
CA LEU A 85 -25.31 -10.20 4.30
C LEU A 85 -26.38 -10.24 3.21
N GLY A 86 -26.56 -11.40 2.57
CA GLY A 86 -27.55 -11.62 1.52
C GLY A 86 -28.99 -11.47 2.03
N THR A 87 -29.41 -10.25 2.32
CA THR A 87 -30.81 -9.88 2.46
C THR A 87 -31.07 -8.76 1.46
N ASP A 88 -31.50 -9.17 0.27
CA ASP A 88 -32.13 -8.30 -0.70
C ASP A 88 -33.42 -7.73 -0.08
N PRO A 89 -33.58 -6.41 0.10
CA PRO A 89 -34.83 -5.84 0.59
C PRO A 89 -35.85 -5.60 -0.52
N ALA A 90 -35.66 -6.11 -1.74
CA ALA A 90 -36.59 -5.93 -2.85
C ALA A 90 -37.39 -7.19 -3.20
N ILE A 91 -38.31 -7.59 -2.32
CA ILE A 91 -39.56 -8.27 -2.70
C ILE A 91 -40.68 -7.70 -1.81
N GLU A 92 -41.34 -6.64 -2.28
CA GLU A 92 -42.76 -6.41 -1.99
C GLU A 92 -43.60 -7.12 -3.07
#